data_AF-A0A9D6FI57-F1
#
_entry.id   AF-A0A9D6FI57-F1
#
_cell.length_a   1.000
_cell.length_b   1.000
_cell.length_c   1.000
_cell.angle_alpha   90.00
_cell.angle_beta   90.00
_cell.angle_gamma   90.00
#
_symmetry.space_group_name_H-M   'P 1'
#
loop_
_entity.id
_entity.type
_entity.pdbx_description
1 polymer ?
#
loop_
_entity_poly.entity_id
_entity_poly.type
_entity_poly.pdbx_seq_one_letter_code
_entity_poly.pdbx_strand_id
1 'polypeptide(L)'
;MDGNSWLTLMVRWALGLILTFGSLAYVSGWHFYIQAAEKVVPWIGIDRSHWYAMLLGGVFLLSGIALLLGIATDLASFTTLGGIIVLHAILLVEDPFYNTLNNSVPMFLLASGVWVLAEAGNGFSLDRWWKPPTPSLLRRRDEWLSLFVRLFVGLIALRQGVSNMFAVGGPVAFAEKLYVTPFAGHLPRALLWVAGFANPIIMTACGLAICVGLFTRAATGLYMAFLIQIIFGHLMGNPYETSGDMTAYALNNFCFAAIVYYRDMRGQDRFALKRSPST
;
A
#
# COMPACT_ATOMS: atom_id res chain seq x y z
N MET A 1 -30.75 11.60 -9.59
CA MET A 1 -29.48 11.40 -8.85
C MET A 1 -28.90 10.08 -9.33
N ASP A 2 -27.63 10.05 -9.73
CA ASP A 2 -26.99 8.82 -10.23
C ASP A 2 -26.37 7.99 -9.09
N GLY A 3 -26.21 6.69 -9.33
CA GLY A 3 -25.59 5.78 -8.35
C GLY A 3 -24.16 6.15 -8.00
N ASN A 4 -23.43 6.80 -8.92
CA ASN A 4 -22.04 7.22 -8.74
C ASN A 4 -21.91 8.30 -7.65
N SER A 5 -22.86 9.23 -7.56
CA SER A 5 -22.85 10.26 -6.50
C SER A 5 -22.99 9.65 -5.11
N TRP A 6 -23.81 8.61 -4.95
CA TRP A 6 -23.97 7.90 -3.68
C TRP A 6 -22.72 7.12 -3.30
N LEU A 7 -22.15 6.36 -4.24
CA LEU A 7 -20.92 5.61 -3.98
C LEU A 7 -19.77 6.54 -3.57
N THR A 8 -19.60 7.66 -4.29
CA THR A 8 -18.57 8.67 -3.97
C THR A 8 -18.76 9.24 -2.57
N LEU A 9 -20.00 9.58 -2.20
CA LEU A 9 -20.33 10.05 -0.86
C LEU A 9 -19.98 9.01 0.22
N MET A 10 -20.37 7.75 0.02
CA MET A 10 -20.13 6.67 0.98
C MET A 10 -18.63 6.42 1.19
N VAL A 11 -17.85 6.32 0.12
CA VAL A 11 -16.39 6.11 0.20
C VAL A 11 -15.71 7.31 0.88
N ARG A 12 -16.11 8.53 0.52
CA ARG A 12 -15.59 9.75 1.11
C ARG A 12 -15.91 9.87 2.60
N TRP A 13 -17.14 9.58 3.00
CA TRP A 13 -17.54 9.58 4.41
C TRP A 13 -16.86 8.47 5.20
N ALA A 14 -16.76 7.25 4.66
CA ALA A 14 -16.04 6.17 5.32
C ALA A 14 -14.59 6.60 5.62
N LEU A 15 -13.86 7.06 4.60
CA LEU A 15 -12.49 7.56 4.78
C LEU A 15 -12.43 8.75 5.74
N GLY A 16 -13.30 9.75 5.55
CA GLY A 16 -13.32 10.96 6.36
C GLY A 16 -13.59 10.69 7.84
N LEU A 17 -14.52 9.79 8.15
CA LEU A 17 -14.81 9.35 9.53
C LEU A 17 -13.61 8.61 10.12
N ILE A 18 -13.02 7.64 9.39
CA ILE A 18 -11.87 6.88 9.88
C ILE A 18 -10.68 7.81 10.17
N LEU A 19 -10.35 8.73 9.26
CA LEU A 19 -9.27 9.69 9.45
C LEU A 19 -9.55 10.61 10.64
N THR A 20 -10.77 11.14 10.75
CA THR A 20 -11.13 12.08 11.81
C THR A 20 -11.09 11.41 13.19
N PHE A 21 -11.81 10.29 13.36
CA PHE A 21 -11.87 9.59 14.65
C PHE A 21 -10.55 8.92 15.02
N GLY A 22 -9.87 8.31 14.04
CA GLY A 22 -8.55 7.72 14.26
C GLY A 22 -7.52 8.76 14.69
N SER A 23 -7.51 9.93 14.03
CA SER A 23 -6.59 11.01 14.38
C SER A 23 -6.98 11.73 15.68
N LEU A 24 -8.26 11.90 15.97
CA LEU A 24 -8.72 12.45 17.25
C LEU A 24 -8.30 11.53 18.40
N ALA A 25 -8.62 10.23 18.31
CA ALA A 25 -8.17 9.24 19.30
C ALA A 25 -6.67 9.30 19.51
N TYR A 26 -5.91 9.50 18.43
CA TYR A 26 -4.47 9.59 18.48
C TYR A 26 -3.95 10.89 19.11
N VAL A 27 -4.47 12.05 18.71
CA VAL A 27 -3.97 13.38 19.13
C VAL A 27 -4.47 13.77 20.53
N SER A 28 -5.75 13.55 20.84
CA SER A 28 -6.33 13.98 22.12
C SER A 28 -6.14 12.97 23.25
N GLY A 29 -5.53 11.82 22.95
CA GLY A 29 -5.44 10.72 23.90
C GLY A 29 -6.79 10.09 24.22
N TRP A 30 -7.81 10.31 23.39
CA TRP A 30 -9.13 9.75 23.64
C TRP A 30 -9.10 8.23 23.53
N HIS A 31 -9.31 7.57 24.67
CA HIS A 31 -9.44 6.12 24.74
C HIS A 31 -10.90 5.75 24.47
N PHE A 32 -11.18 5.18 23.30
CA PHE A 32 -12.45 4.51 23.06
C PHE A 32 -12.58 3.32 24.03
N TYR A 33 -13.79 3.07 24.53
CA TYR A 33 -14.05 1.93 25.39
C TYR A 33 -13.87 0.64 24.59
N ILE A 34 -12.72 -0.02 24.75
CA ILE A 34 -12.44 -1.30 24.12
C ILE A 34 -12.19 -2.30 25.24
N GLN A 35 -13.02 -3.34 25.30
CA GLN A 35 -13.03 -4.36 26.36
C GLN A 35 -11.72 -5.14 26.51
N ALA A 36 -10.75 -4.96 25.59
CA ALA A 36 -9.42 -5.58 25.67
C ALA A 36 -8.35 -4.65 25.06
N ALA A 37 -7.88 -3.66 25.82
CA ALA A 37 -6.87 -2.68 25.39
C ALA A 37 -5.53 -3.32 24.95
N GLU A 38 -5.22 -4.53 25.44
CA GLU A 38 -3.94 -5.22 25.18
C GLU A 38 -3.73 -5.65 23.72
N LYS A 39 -4.76 -5.62 22.88
CA LYS A 39 -4.68 -6.04 21.46
C LYS A 39 -4.96 -4.91 20.46
N VAL A 40 -5.20 -3.68 20.92
CA VAL A 40 -5.57 -2.59 20.01
C VAL A 40 -4.38 -1.67 19.76
N VAL A 41 -3.69 -1.93 18.66
CA VAL A 41 -2.73 -0.98 18.09
C VAL A 41 -3.51 0.03 17.25
N PRO A 42 -3.40 1.35 17.48
CA PRO A 42 -4.01 2.34 16.61
C PRO A 42 -3.54 2.11 15.17
N TRP A 43 -4.36 2.36 14.15
CA TRP A 43 -3.93 2.14 12.75
C TRP A 43 -2.79 3.08 12.32
N ILE A 44 -2.66 4.24 12.99
CA ILE A 44 -1.50 5.13 12.85
C ILE A 44 -0.24 4.49 13.45
N GLY A 45 -0.39 3.52 14.37
CA GLY A 45 0.62 2.53 14.80
C GLY A 45 1.93 3.06 15.40
N ILE A 46 2.15 4.36 15.39
CA ILE A 46 3.38 4.99 15.84
C ILE A 46 3.25 5.39 17.31
N ASP A 47 4.32 5.25 18.07
CA ASP A 47 4.40 5.83 19.42
C ASP A 47 4.21 7.36 19.37
N ARG A 48 3.25 7.87 20.13
CA ARG A 48 2.90 9.30 20.24
C ARG A 48 4.08 10.17 20.68
N SER A 49 5.09 9.59 21.31
CA SER A 49 6.32 10.28 21.70
C SER A 49 7.09 10.87 20.50
N HIS A 50 6.83 10.37 19.28
CA HIS A 50 7.52 10.82 18.08
C HIS A 50 6.80 12.02 17.45
N TRP A 51 7.54 13.12 17.23
CA TRP A 51 6.99 14.38 16.70
C TRP A 51 6.28 14.23 15.34
N TYR A 52 6.77 13.34 14.47
CA TYR A 52 6.19 13.10 13.15
C TYR A 52 4.81 12.41 13.24
N ALA A 53 4.54 11.72 14.34
CA ALA A 53 3.27 11.05 14.55
C ALA A 53 2.15 12.06 14.84
N MET A 54 2.44 13.09 15.65
CA MET A 54 1.53 14.22 15.87
C MET A 54 1.28 14.99 14.57
N LEU A 55 2.33 15.21 13.77
CA LEU A 55 2.20 15.86 12.46
C LEU A 55 1.28 15.07 11.52
N LEU A 56 1.51 13.77 11.36
CA LEU A 56 0.67 12.90 10.51
C LEU A 56 -0.76 12.83 11.03
N GLY A 57 -0.96 12.72 12.35
CA GLY A 57 -2.29 12.78 12.97
C GLY A 57 -3.02 14.10 12.68
N GLY A 58 -2.35 15.24 12.79
CA GLY A 58 -2.94 16.54 12.44
C GLY A 58 -3.31 16.63 10.95
N VAL A 59 -2.44 16.17 10.06
CA VAL A 59 -2.68 16.14 8.61
C VAL A 59 -3.87 15.26 8.26
N PHE A 60 -3.97 14.06 8.84
CA PHE A 60 -5.10 13.16 8.63
C PHE A 60 -6.39 13.72 9.23
N LEU A 61 -6.34 14.36 10.39
CA LEU A 61 -7.51 15.02 10.99
C LEU A 61 -8.08 16.10 10.07
N LEU A 62 -7.23 17.00 9.58
CA LEU A 62 -7.66 18.07 8.68
C LEU A 62 -8.20 17.50 7.36
N SER A 63 -7.54 16.48 6.79
CA SER A 63 -8.01 15.80 5.59
C SER A 63 -9.35 15.10 5.82
N GLY A 64 -9.55 14.47 6.97
CA GLY A 64 -10.80 13.81 7.35
C GLY A 64 -11.97 14.78 7.42
N ILE A 65 -11.80 15.92 8.09
CA ILE A 65 -12.81 16.98 8.17
C ILE A 65 -13.14 17.53 6.78
N ALA A 66 -12.12 17.83 5.97
CA ALA A 66 -12.27 18.32 4.61
C ALA A 66 -13.09 17.33 3.75
N LEU A 67 -12.79 16.03 3.82
CA LEU A 67 -13.53 14.98 3.12
C LEU A 67 -14.99 14.87 3.60
N LEU A 68 -15.26 14.95 4.90
CA LEU A 68 -16.62 14.86 5.42
C LEU A 68 -17.50 16.01 4.92
N LEU A 69 -16.94 17.22 4.87
CA LEU A 69 -17.61 18.41 4.36
C LEU A 69 -17.65 18.46 2.83
N GLY A 70 -16.84 17.64 2.14
CA GLY A 70 -16.68 17.72 0.69
C GLY A 70 -16.04 19.03 0.24
N ILE A 71 -15.06 19.53 0.98
CA ILE A 71 -14.29 20.74 0.69
C ILE A 71 -12.86 20.32 0.38
N ALA A 72 -12.30 20.84 -0.71
CA ALA A 72 -10.95 20.53 -1.17
C ALA A 72 -10.71 19.00 -1.25
N THR A 73 -11.70 18.24 -1.74
CA THR A 73 -11.70 16.77 -1.76
C THR A 73 -10.45 16.23 -2.44
N ASP A 74 -10.02 16.85 -3.54
CA ASP A 74 -8.77 16.54 -4.22
C ASP A 74 -7.58 16.74 -3.29
N LEU A 75 -7.37 17.94 -2.75
CA LEU A 75 -6.21 18.19 -1.91
C LEU A 75 -6.18 17.25 -0.68
N ALA A 76 -7.32 17.02 -0.07
CA ALA A 76 -7.46 16.12 1.08
C ALA A 76 -7.11 14.67 0.72
N SER A 77 -7.61 14.15 -0.39
CA SER A 77 -7.29 12.79 -0.84
C SER A 77 -5.82 12.64 -1.31
N PHE A 78 -5.24 13.66 -1.96
CA PHE A 78 -3.82 13.70 -2.33
C PHE A 78 -2.94 13.62 -1.08
N THR A 79 -3.25 14.47 -0.12
CA THR A 79 -2.52 14.58 1.14
C THR A 79 -2.66 13.29 1.95
N THR A 80 -3.84 12.68 1.94
CA THR A 80 -4.08 11.38 2.55
C THR A 80 -3.24 10.29 1.90
N LEU A 81 -3.21 10.19 0.56
CA LEU A 81 -2.36 9.21 -0.15
C LEU A 81 -0.88 9.40 0.19
N GLY A 82 -0.37 10.63 0.14
CA GLY A 82 1.01 10.94 0.52
C GLY A 82 1.31 10.59 1.98
N GLY A 83 0.41 10.95 2.91
CA GLY A 83 0.52 10.60 4.31
C GLY A 83 0.52 9.10 4.56
N ILE A 84 -0.32 8.34 3.84
CA ILE A 84 -0.34 6.87 3.91
C ILE A 84 0.97 6.28 3.41
N ILE A 85 1.57 6.80 2.34
CA ILE A 85 2.90 6.32 1.88
C ILE A 85 3.97 6.51 2.94
N VAL A 86 4.00 7.68 3.59
CA VAL A 86 4.96 7.96 4.67
C VAL A 86 4.72 7.04 5.86
N LEU A 87 3.46 6.96 6.32
CA LEU A 87 3.07 6.07 7.41
C LEU A 87 3.42 4.62 7.09
N HIS A 88 3.14 4.18 5.88
CA HIS A 88 3.41 2.82 5.43
C HIS A 88 4.90 2.49 5.48
N ALA A 89 5.77 3.39 5.02
CA ALA A 89 7.22 3.22 5.11
C ALA A 89 7.70 3.02 6.56
N ILE A 90 7.08 3.73 7.52
CA ILE A 90 7.37 3.60 8.95
C ILE A 90 6.87 2.25 9.48
N LEU A 91 5.60 1.92 9.21
CA LEU A 91 4.94 0.73 9.74
C LEU A 91 5.51 -0.60 9.21
N LEU A 92 6.14 -0.57 8.03
CA LEU A 92 6.83 -1.75 7.50
C LEU A 92 8.05 -2.18 8.33
N VAL A 93 8.50 -1.36 9.30
CA VAL A 93 9.63 -1.70 10.17
C VAL A 93 9.24 -2.67 11.28
N GLU A 94 8.04 -2.54 11.85
CA GLU A 94 7.61 -3.26 13.05
C GLU A 94 6.93 -4.60 12.72
N ASP A 95 5.81 -4.55 12.01
CA ASP A 95 5.08 -5.73 11.55
C ASP A 95 4.57 -5.47 10.11
N PRO A 96 5.38 -5.78 9.09
CA PRO A 96 5.04 -5.44 7.72
C PRO A 96 3.78 -6.15 7.23
N PHE A 97 3.48 -7.36 7.72
CA PHE A 97 2.33 -8.13 7.23
C PHE A 97 1.04 -7.57 7.81
N TYR A 98 0.97 -7.50 9.14
CA TYR A 98 -0.21 -6.98 9.82
C TYR A 98 -0.49 -5.53 9.43
N ASN A 99 0.54 -4.67 9.43
CA ASN A 99 0.36 -3.25 9.15
C ASN A 99 0.01 -2.97 7.68
N THR A 100 0.51 -3.77 6.75
CA THR A 100 0.11 -3.63 5.34
C THR A 100 -1.36 -3.99 5.20
N LEU A 101 -1.76 -5.18 5.66
CA LEU A 101 -3.09 -5.73 5.43
C LEU A 101 -4.20 -5.00 6.19
N ASN A 102 -3.97 -4.69 7.46
CA ASN A 102 -5.02 -4.16 8.33
C ASN A 102 -5.05 -2.63 8.35
N ASN A 103 -3.90 -1.97 8.17
CA ASN A 103 -3.80 -0.52 8.30
C ASN A 103 -3.64 0.17 6.94
N SER A 104 -2.62 -0.22 6.17
CA SER A 104 -2.20 0.57 5.00
C SER A 104 -3.08 0.33 3.78
N VAL A 105 -3.37 -0.93 3.44
CA VAL A 105 -4.15 -1.31 2.25
C VAL A 105 -5.57 -0.75 2.28
N PRO A 106 -6.37 -0.92 3.36
CA PRO A 106 -7.74 -0.41 3.39
C PRO A 106 -7.79 1.11 3.23
N MET A 107 -6.90 1.84 3.93
CA MET A 107 -6.82 3.29 3.82
C MET A 107 -6.37 3.74 2.43
N PHE A 108 -5.38 3.06 1.86
CA PHE A 108 -4.87 3.38 0.53
C PHE A 108 -5.94 3.16 -0.55
N LEU A 109 -6.68 2.05 -0.46
CA LEU A 109 -7.78 1.75 -1.39
C LEU A 109 -8.93 2.74 -1.26
N LEU A 110 -9.32 3.12 -0.04
CA LEU A 110 -10.35 4.14 0.18
C LEU A 110 -9.90 5.50 -0.36
N ALA A 111 -8.67 5.93 -0.08
CA ALA A 111 -8.12 7.20 -0.56
C ALA A 111 -7.99 7.24 -2.09
N SER A 112 -7.55 6.13 -2.69
CA SER A 112 -7.52 5.96 -4.16
C SER A 112 -8.93 5.96 -4.75
N GLY A 113 -9.88 5.33 -4.06
CA GLY A 113 -11.29 5.31 -4.41
C GLY A 113 -11.89 6.71 -4.43
N VAL A 114 -11.67 7.52 -3.39
CA VAL A 114 -12.07 8.94 -3.39
C VAL A 114 -11.41 9.69 -4.55
N TRP A 115 -10.10 9.50 -4.76
CA TRP A 115 -9.34 10.20 -5.81
C TRP A 115 -9.92 9.96 -7.22
N VAL A 116 -10.29 8.72 -7.51
CA VAL A 116 -10.87 8.29 -8.79
C VAL A 116 -12.36 8.65 -8.88
N LEU A 117 -13.15 8.37 -7.84
CA LEU A 117 -14.60 8.57 -7.85
C LEU A 117 -15.02 10.03 -7.73
N ALA A 118 -14.17 10.91 -7.19
CA ALA A 118 -14.41 12.36 -7.17
C ALA A 118 -14.59 12.96 -8.58
N GLU A 119 -14.29 12.22 -9.64
CA GLU A 119 -14.64 12.56 -11.02
C GLU A 119 -16.08 12.17 -11.39
N ALA A 120 -16.52 10.98 -10.96
CA ALA A 120 -17.75 10.34 -11.43
C ALA A 120 -19.03 10.82 -10.73
N GLY A 121 -18.94 11.51 -9.58
CA GLY A 121 -20.13 11.93 -8.83
C GLY A 121 -19.85 12.93 -7.71
N ASN A 122 -19.86 14.23 -8.02
CA ASN A 122 -19.74 15.32 -7.01
C ASN A 122 -21.10 15.86 -6.53
N GLY A 123 -22.18 15.07 -6.65
CA GLY A 123 -23.54 15.51 -6.29
C GLY A 123 -23.67 16.05 -4.87
N PHE A 124 -22.87 15.52 -3.93
CA PHE A 124 -22.88 15.86 -2.50
C PHE A 124 -21.61 16.60 -2.04
N SER A 125 -20.80 17.15 -2.94
CA SER A 125 -19.57 17.88 -2.61
C SER A 125 -19.78 19.38 -2.65
N LEU A 126 -19.31 20.11 -1.64
CA LEU A 126 -19.27 21.58 -1.65
C LEU A 126 -18.30 22.11 -2.73
N ASP A 127 -17.29 21.31 -3.10
CA ASP A 127 -16.37 21.64 -4.21
C ASP A 127 -17.09 21.97 -5.52
N ARG A 128 -18.27 21.37 -5.75
CA ARG A 128 -19.08 21.63 -6.94
C ARG A 128 -19.48 23.09 -7.08
N TRP A 129 -19.67 23.79 -5.97
CA TRP A 129 -20.07 25.20 -5.99
C TRP A 129 -18.94 26.13 -6.41
N TRP A 130 -17.69 25.67 -6.33
CA TRP A 130 -16.51 26.49 -6.62
C TRP A 130 -15.73 26.08 -7.86
N LYS A 131 -15.77 24.81 -8.31
CA LYS A 131 -14.95 24.37 -9.45
C LYS A 131 -15.66 23.34 -10.34
N PRO A 132 -15.94 23.66 -11.62
CA PRO A 132 -16.21 22.62 -12.61
C PRO A 132 -14.92 21.81 -12.87
N PRO A 133 -15.01 20.47 -13.03
CA PRO A 133 -13.86 19.66 -13.39
C PRO A 133 -13.34 20.05 -14.77
N THR A 134 -12.01 20.19 -14.91
CA THR A 134 -11.35 20.44 -16.19
C THR A 134 -10.55 19.22 -16.63
N PRO A 135 -10.52 18.86 -17.93
CA PRO A 135 -9.85 17.66 -18.43
C PRO A 135 -8.35 17.54 -18.07
N SER A 136 -7.65 18.66 -17.92
CA SER A 136 -6.22 18.68 -17.58
C SER A 136 -5.93 18.23 -16.14
N LEU A 137 -6.89 18.36 -15.22
CA LEU A 137 -6.77 17.87 -13.86
C LEU A 137 -6.86 16.33 -13.81
N LEU A 138 -7.69 15.73 -14.66
CA LEU A 138 -7.88 14.27 -14.72
C LEU A 138 -6.59 13.55 -15.09
N ARG A 139 -5.92 14.01 -16.16
CA ARG A 139 -4.62 13.47 -16.55
C ARG A 139 -3.58 13.58 -15.44
N ARG A 140 -3.56 14.71 -14.71
CA ARG A 140 -2.64 14.88 -13.56
C ARG A 140 -2.98 13.92 -12.43
N ARG A 141 -4.27 13.68 -12.14
CA ARG A 141 -4.71 12.73 -11.11
C ARG A 141 -4.24 11.32 -11.41
N ASP A 142 -4.37 10.87 -12.65
CA ASP A 142 -3.92 9.55 -13.07
C ASP A 142 -2.40 9.36 -12.92
N GLU A 143 -1.64 10.37 -13.31
CA GLU A 143 -0.18 10.38 -13.19
C GLU A 143 0.25 10.26 -11.71
N TRP A 144 -0.37 11.02 -10.82
CA TRP A 144 -0.09 10.96 -9.38
C TRP A 144 -0.53 9.65 -8.74
N LEU A 145 -1.69 9.12 -9.10
CA LEU A 145 -2.13 7.82 -8.63
C LEU A 145 -1.15 6.72 -9.06
N SER A 146 -0.64 6.78 -10.29
CA SER A 146 0.39 5.86 -10.77
C SER A 146 1.64 5.91 -9.87
N LEU A 147 2.10 7.11 -9.52
CA LEU A 147 3.22 7.28 -8.60
C LEU A 147 2.92 6.69 -7.22
N PHE A 148 1.76 6.99 -6.62
CA PHE A 148 1.42 6.51 -5.29
C PHE A 148 1.33 4.99 -5.24
N VAL A 149 0.64 4.36 -6.20
CA VAL A 149 0.54 2.89 -6.25
C VAL A 149 1.92 2.25 -6.43
N ARG A 150 2.77 2.86 -7.28
CA ARG A 150 4.15 2.42 -7.51
C ARG A 150 5.01 2.52 -6.25
N LEU A 151 4.96 3.65 -5.54
CA LEU A 151 5.66 3.81 -4.27
C LEU A 151 5.14 2.84 -3.22
N PHE A 152 3.83 2.64 -3.13
CA PHE A 152 3.21 1.72 -2.18
C PHE A 152 3.77 0.31 -2.35
N VAL A 153 3.65 -0.29 -3.54
CA VAL A 153 4.13 -1.66 -3.78
C VAL A 153 5.65 -1.78 -3.80
N GLY A 154 6.35 -0.75 -4.29
CA GLY A 154 7.81 -0.73 -4.34
C GLY A 154 8.44 -0.69 -2.95
N LEU A 155 7.88 0.11 -2.03
CA LEU A 155 8.37 0.20 -0.65
C LEU A 155 8.20 -1.11 0.10
N ILE A 156 7.08 -1.80 -0.11
CA ILE A 156 6.83 -3.14 0.45
C ILE A 156 7.92 -4.12 0.02
N ALA A 157 8.11 -4.25 -1.30
CA ALA A 157 9.09 -5.16 -1.87
C ALA A 157 10.51 -4.82 -1.40
N LEU A 158 10.87 -3.53 -1.43
CA LEU A 158 12.19 -3.06 -1.05
C LEU A 158 12.48 -3.32 0.43
N ARG A 159 11.57 -2.95 1.33
CA ARG A 159 11.77 -3.12 2.77
C ARG A 159 11.85 -4.59 3.15
N GLN A 160 11.01 -5.44 2.57
CA GLN A 160 11.05 -6.87 2.82
C GLN A 160 12.34 -7.51 2.28
N GLY A 161 12.76 -7.17 1.06
CA GLY A 161 14.01 -7.64 0.48
C GLY A 161 15.22 -7.23 1.32
N VAL A 162 15.29 -5.96 1.73
CA VAL A 162 16.35 -5.44 2.62
C VAL A 162 16.32 -6.16 3.98
N SER A 163 15.15 -6.40 4.55
CA SER A 163 15.02 -7.19 5.80
C SER A 163 15.60 -8.57 5.63
N ASN A 164 15.20 -9.27 4.58
CA ASN A 164 15.62 -10.65 4.31
C ASN A 164 17.11 -10.72 4.00
N MET A 165 17.67 -9.67 3.40
CA MET A 165 19.08 -9.59 3.05
C MET A 165 19.99 -9.25 4.23
N PHE A 166 19.53 -8.45 5.20
CA PHE A 166 20.42 -7.95 6.27
C PHE A 166 19.98 -8.30 7.70
N ALA A 167 18.68 -8.41 7.99
CA ALA A 167 18.19 -8.67 9.33
C ALA A 167 18.16 -10.17 9.69
N VAL A 168 18.02 -11.05 8.69
CA VAL A 168 17.89 -12.51 8.90
C VAL A 168 19.25 -13.23 8.78
N GLY A 169 20.37 -12.52 8.97
CA GLY A 169 21.72 -13.11 8.89
C GLY A 169 22.23 -13.34 7.46
N GLY A 170 21.60 -12.73 6.46
CA GLY A 170 22.04 -12.81 5.06
C GLY A 170 21.16 -13.72 4.17
N PRO A 171 21.32 -13.64 2.84
CA PRO A 171 20.56 -14.47 1.89
C PRO A 171 20.74 -15.99 2.09
N VAL A 172 21.91 -16.43 2.55
CA VAL A 172 22.19 -17.85 2.83
C VAL A 172 21.40 -18.33 4.03
N ALA A 173 21.47 -17.62 5.16
CA ALA A 173 20.73 -17.97 6.37
C ALA A 173 19.21 -17.89 6.14
N PHE A 174 18.76 -16.90 5.38
CA PHE A 174 17.37 -16.78 4.94
C PHE A 174 16.92 -18.00 4.11
N ALA A 175 17.69 -18.39 3.09
CA ALA A 175 17.39 -19.53 2.25
C ALA A 175 17.35 -20.83 3.05
N GLU A 176 18.32 -21.05 3.93
CA GLU A 176 18.35 -22.24 4.78
C GLU A 176 17.13 -22.33 5.69
N LYS A 177 16.80 -21.22 6.36
CA LYS A 177 15.71 -21.15 7.35
C LYS A 177 14.32 -21.24 6.73
N LEU A 178 14.07 -20.53 5.63
CA LEU A 178 12.71 -20.39 5.08
C LEU A 178 12.42 -21.28 3.86
N TYR A 179 13.46 -21.80 3.19
CA TYR A 179 13.29 -22.62 1.99
C TYR A 179 13.85 -24.03 2.18
N VAL A 180 15.13 -24.17 2.49
CA VAL A 180 15.80 -25.48 2.45
C VAL A 180 15.30 -26.40 3.57
N THR A 181 15.25 -25.90 4.79
CA THR A 181 14.85 -26.70 5.96
C THR A 181 13.36 -27.03 5.94
N PRO A 182 12.43 -26.07 5.73
CA PRO A 182 10.99 -26.36 5.80
C PRO A 182 10.48 -27.27 4.68
N PHE A 183 11.13 -27.24 3.51
CA PHE A 183 10.71 -28.02 2.34
C PHE A 183 11.66 -29.17 2.00
N ALA A 184 12.54 -29.55 2.93
CA ALA A 184 13.41 -30.71 2.77
C ALA A 184 12.58 -31.97 2.45
N GLY A 185 13.01 -32.75 1.45
CA GLY A 185 12.31 -33.96 1.01
C GLY A 185 11.09 -33.74 0.10
N HIS A 186 10.58 -32.51 -0.02
CA HIS A 186 9.45 -32.18 -0.90
C HIS A 186 9.91 -31.69 -2.28
N LEU A 187 11.04 -30.99 -2.33
CA LEU A 187 11.62 -30.43 -3.55
C LEU A 187 13.13 -30.69 -3.63
N PRO A 188 13.73 -30.67 -4.84
CA PRO A 188 15.17 -30.78 -5.00
C PRO A 188 15.90 -29.69 -4.22
N ARG A 189 16.87 -30.08 -3.39
CA ARG A 189 17.61 -29.16 -2.51
C ARG A 189 18.26 -28.00 -3.27
N ALA A 190 18.78 -28.25 -4.48
CA ALA A 190 19.35 -27.21 -5.33
C ALA A 190 18.31 -26.14 -5.72
N LEU A 191 17.07 -26.54 -6.01
CA LEU A 191 15.99 -25.62 -6.35
C LEU A 191 15.62 -24.74 -5.15
N LEU A 192 15.56 -25.32 -3.95
CA LEU A 192 15.29 -24.58 -2.70
C LEU A 192 16.36 -23.53 -2.41
N TRP A 193 17.63 -23.87 -2.63
CA TRP A 193 18.73 -22.90 -2.48
C TRP A 193 18.65 -21.77 -3.49
N VAL A 194 18.43 -22.08 -4.78
CA VAL A 194 18.30 -21.05 -5.82
C VAL A 194 17.13 -20.12 -5.51
N ALA A 195 15.97 -20.68 -5.17
CA ALA A 195 14.77 -19.92 -4.80
C ALA A 195 14.99 -19.03 -3.57
N GLY A 196 15.51 -19.61 -2.48
CA GLY A 196 15.72 -18.90 -1.22
C GLY A 196 16.78 -17.81 -1.33
N PHE A 197 17.86 -18.05 -2.07
CA PHE A 197 18.93 -17.08 -2.27
C PHE A 197 18.50 -15.93 -3.21
N ALA A 198 17.74 -16.26 -4.26
CA ALA A 198 17.25 -15.26 -5.21
C ALA A 198 16.17 -14.35 -4.60
N ASN A 199 15.37 -14.84 -3.65
CA ASN A 199 14.25 -14.09 -3.06
C ASN A 199 14.66 -12.70 -2.55
N PRO A 200 15.57 -12.55 -1.57
CA PRO A 200 15.93 -11.22 -1.05
C PRO A 200 16.45 -10.29 -2.15
N ILE A 201 17.23 -10.84 -3.09
CA ILE A 201 17.85 -10.09 -4.18
C ILE A 201 16.77 -9.55 -5.15
N ILE A 202 15.85 -10.41 -5.58
CA ILE A 202 14.75 -10.02 -6.48
C ILE A 202 13.86 -8.98 -5.79
N MET A 203 13.49 -9.20 -4.53
CA MET A 203 12.66 -8.26 -3.78
C MET A 203 13.31 -6.88 -3.64
N THR A 204 14.60 -6.83 -3.27
CA THR A 204 15.33 -5.56 -3.15
C THR A 204 15.50 -4.87 -4.50
N ALA A 205 15.97 -5.59 -5.52
CA ALA A 205 16.24 -5.01 -6.83
C ALA A 205 14.95 -4.53 -7.52
N CYS A 206 13.90 -5.37 -7.54
CA CYS A 206 12.61 -4.98 -8.10
C CYS A 206 11.96 -3.88 -7.27
N GLY A 207 11.98 -3.96 -5.93
CA GLY A 207 11.41 -2.93 -5.07
C GLY A 207 12.03 -1.56 -5.30
N LEU A 208 13.37 -1.49 -5.37
CA LEU A 208 14.08 -0.26 -5.70
C LEU A 208 13.72 0.23 -7.10
N ALA A 209 13.80 -0.65 -8.10
CA ALA A 209 13.49 -0.33 -9.50
C ALA A 209 12.06 0.20 -9.67
N ILE A 210 11.09 -0.39 -8.97
CA ILE A 210 9.69 0.06 -8.93
C ILE A 210 9.63 1.44 -8.27
N CYS A 211 10.20 1.63 -7.08
CA CYS A 211 10.20 2.93 -6.38
C CYS A 211 10.75 4.07 -7.24
N VAL A 212 11.88 3.86 -7.92
CA VAL A 212 12.48 4.90 -8.78
C VAL A 212 11.87 4.95 -10.18
N GLY A 213 11.18 3.90 -10.60
CA GLY A 213 10.52 3.82 -11.91
C GLY A 213 11.49 3.49 -13.03
N LEU A 214 12.44 2.61 -12.74
CA LEU A 214 13.43 2.09 -13.67
C LEU A 214 12.94 0.74 -14.19
N PHE A 215 12.71 0.64 -15.50
CA PHE A 215 12.19 -0.58 -16.13
C PHE A 215 10.91 -1.11 -15.44
N THR A 216 9.99 -0.20 -15.06
CA THR A 216 8.82 -0.50 -14.22
C THR A 216 8.09 -1.76 -14.66
N ARG A 217 7.71 -1.88 -15.94
CA ARG A 217 7.04 -3.08 -16.49
C ARG A 217 7.81 -4.38 -16.26
N ALA A 218 9.12 -4.39 -16.49
CA ALA A 218 9.93 -5.59 -16.31
C ALA A 218 10.10 -5.91 -14.82
N ALA A 219 10.35 -4.90 -13.99
CA ALA A 219 10.50 -5.06 -12.55
C ALA A 219 9.20 -5.56 -11.88
N THR A 220 8.05 -4.99 -12.22
CA THR A 220 6.75 -5.46 -11.71
C THR A 220 6.37 -6.82 -12.28
N GLY A 221 6.67 -7.11 -13.55
CA GLY A 221 6.47 -8.43 -14.14
C GLY A 221 7.25 -9.53 -13.41
N LEU A 222 8.55 -9.29 -13.18
CA LEU A 222 9.40 -10.20 -12.42
C LEU A 222 8.93 -10.34 -10.97
N TYR A 223 8.55 -9.23 -10.33
CA TYR A 223 8.03 -9.25 -8.96
C TYR A 223 6.71 -10.02 -8.85
N MET A 224 5.79 -9.88 -9.80
CA MET A 224 4.55 -10.67 -9.84
C MET A 224 4.81 -12.16 -10.00
N ALA A 225 5.69 -12.57 -10.92
CA ALA A 225 6.08 -13.97 -11.09
C ALA A 225 6.69 -14.53 -9.79
N PHE A 226 7.49 -13.71 -9.11
CA PHE A 226 8.07 -14.06 -7.83
C PHE A 226 7.02 -14.19 -6.71
N LEU A 227 6.01 -13.32 -6.65
CA LEU A 227 4.92 -13.43 -5.67
C LEU A 227 4.08 -14.69 -5.85
N ILE A 228 3.85 -15.15 -7.09
CA ILE A 228 3.19 -16.43 -7.36
C ILE A 228 3.96 -17.58 -6.69
N GLN A 229 5.29 -17.55 -6.77
CA GLN A 229 6.13 -18.55 -6.11
C GLN A 229 6.00 -18.51 -4.58
N ILE A 230 5.94 -17.32 -3.97
CA ILE A 230 5.71 -17.18 -2.52
C ILE A 230 4.35 -17.78 -2.14
N ILE A 231 3.29 -17.38 -2.84
CA ILE A 231 1.92 -17.87 -2.59
C ILE A 231 1.91 -19.40 -2.63
N PHE A 232 2.48 -19.99 -3.69
CA PHE A 232 2.56 -21.44 -3.82
C PHE A 232 3.34 -22.10 -2.66
N GLY A 233 4.49 -21.54 -2.27
CA GLY A 233 5.30 -22.04 -1.16
C GLY A 233 4.53 -22.06 0.16
N HIS A 234 3.81 -20.98 0.47
CA HIS A 234 3.03 -20.89 1.71
C HIS A 234 1.83 -21.83 1.72
N LEU A 235 1.09 -21.93 0.60
CA LEU A 235 -0.02 -22.87 0.48
C LEU A 235 0.41 -24.34 0.58
N MET A 236 1.62 -24.69 0.10
CA MET A 236 2.18 -26.03 0.31
C MET A 236 2.49 -26.31 1.79
N GLY A 237 2.99 -25.30 2.51
CA GLY A 237 3.36 -25.46 3.92
C GLY A 237 2.16 -25.47 4.87
N ASN A 238 1.16 -24.63 4.61
CA ASN A 238 -0.11 -24.61 5.34
C ASN A 238 -1.26 -24.21 4.41
N PRO A 239 -2.13 -25.14 4.00
CA PRO A 239 -3.27 -24.84 3.12
C PRO A 239 -4.45 -24.18 3.84
N TYR A 240 -4.46 -24.18 5.19
CA TYR A 240 -5.54 -23.59 5.99
C TYR A 240 -5.07 -22.28 6.58
N GLU A 241 -5.25 -21.21 5.82
CA GLU A 241 -4.79 -19.87 6.18
C GLU A 241 -5.86 -19.04 6.89
N THR A 242 -5.40 -18.20 7.81
CA THR A 242 -6.19 -17.18 8.52
C THR A 242 -5.95 -15.77 7.97
N SER A 243 -6.82 -14.83 8.34
CA SER A 243 -6.66 -13.42 7.95
C SER A 243 -5.35 -12.85 8.51
N GLY A 244 -4.48 -12.33 7.64
CA GLY A 244 -3.17 -11.82 8.04
C GLY A 244 -2.00 -12.68 7.55
N ASP A 245 -2.28 -13.85 6.98
CA ASP A 245 -1.25 -14.78 6.54
C ASP A 245 -0.47 -14.29 5.30
N MET A 246 0.72 -14.86 5.12
CA MET A 246 1.68 -14.44 4.10
C MET A 246 1.14 -14.51 2.68
N THR A 247 0.24 -15.45 2.38
CA THR A 247 -0.41 -15.54 1.06
C THR A 247 -1.39 -14.41 0.81
N ALA A 248 -2.21 -14.01 1.80
CA ALA A 248 -3.10 -12.85 1.65
C ALA A 248 -2.29 -11.57 1.41
N TYR A 249 -1.17 -11.44 2.12
CA TYR A 249 -0.20 -10.37 1.88
C TYR A 249 0.42 -10.43 0.48
N ALA A 250 0.91 -11.58 0.05
CA ALA A 250 1.52 -11.77 -1.26
C ALA A 250 0.52 -11.54 -2.40
N LEU A 251 -0.73 -11.97 -2.23
CA LEU A 251 -1.83 -11.75 -3.18
C LEU A 251 -2.17 -10.26 -3.30
N ASN A 252 -2.25 -9.53 -2.19
CA ASN A 252 -2.49 -8.09 -2.23
C ASN A 252 -1.35 -7.36 -2.95
N ASN A 253 -0.10 -7.71 -2.66
CA ASN A 253 1.06 -7.15 -3.35
C ASN A 253 1.07 -7.50 -4.84
N PHE A 254 0.59 -8.70 -5.20
CA PHE A 254 0.44 -9.12 -6.59
C PHE A 254 -0.58 -8.24 -7.30
N CYS A 255 -1.75 -8.01 -6.69
CA CYS A 255 -2.77 -7.12 -7.23
C CYS A 255 -2.26 -5.68 -7.42
N PHE A 256 -1.54 -5.12 -6.45
CA PHE A 256 -0.93 -3.80 -6.60
C PHE A 256 0.14 -3.76 -7.70
N ALA A 257 1.01 -4.77 -7.76
CA ALA A 257 2.02 -4.89 -8.81
C ALA A 257 1.38 -5.00 -10.21
N ALA A 258 0.27 -5.73 -10.33
CA ALA A 258 -0.51 -5.84 -11.56
C ALA A 258 -1.12 -4.49 -11.98
N ILE A 259 -1.62 -3.70 -11.02
CA ILE A 259 -2.08 -2.33 -11.28
C ILE A 259 -0.93 -1.47 -11.83
N VAL A 260 0.25 -1.50 -11.19
CA VAL A 260 1.42 -0.74 -11.68
C VAL A 260 1.84 -1.19 -13.08
N TYR A 261 1.91 -2.51 -13.31
CA TYR A 261 2.25 -3.09 -14.61
C TYR A 261 1.29 -2.60 -15.70
N TYR A 262 -0.02 -2.65 -15.43
CA TYR A 262 -1.05 -2.22 -16.37
C TYR A 262 -1.01 -0.71 -16.65
N ARG A 263 -0.78 0.12 -15.61
CA ARG A 263 -0.67 1.58 -15.77
C ARG A 263 0.59 1.98 -16.56
N ASP A 264 1.72 1.30 -16.35
CA ASP A 264 2.95 1.52 -17.14
C ASP A 264 2.73 1.12 -18.61
N MET A 265 2.04 0.01 -18.87
CA MET A 265 1.65 -0.38 -20.24
C MET A 265 0.83 0.69 -20.96
N ARG A 266 -0.04 1.41 -20.24
CA ARG A 266 -0.83 2.52 -20.80
C ARG A 266 -0.07 3.85 -20.87
N GLY A 267 1.21 3.88 -20.49
CA GLY A 267 2.02 5.11 -20.47
C GLY A 267 1.53 6.15 -19.45
N GLN A 268 0.81 5.73 -18.41
CA GLN A 268 0.21 6.62 -17.41
C GLN A 268 1.20 7.07 -16.32
N ASP A 269 2.37 6.43 -16.23
CA ASP A 269 3.41 6.81 -15.27
C ASP A 269 4.39 7.82 -15.88
N ARG A 270 4.11 9.11 -15.68
CA ARG A 270 5.03 10.15 -16.15
C ARG A 270 6.32 10.25 -15.33
N PHE A 271 6.31 9.73 -14.11
CA PHE A 271 7.37 9.91 -13.12
C PHE A 271 8.41 8.79 -13.17
N ALA A 272 8.23 7.80 -14.04
CA ALA A 272 9.20 6.74 -14.26
C ALA A 272 10.46 7.30 -14.95
N LEU A 273 11.64 7.02 -14.39
CA LEU A 273 12.94 7.45 -14.93
C LEU A 273 13.22 6.88 -16.33
N LYS A 274 12.78 5.66 -16.60
CA LYS A 274 12.91 5.03 -17.92
C LYS A 274 11.64 4.29 -18.27
N ARG A 275 10.90 4.82 -19.24
CA ARG A 275 9.69 4.18 -19.76
C ARG A 275 10.07 2.98 -20.62
N SER A 276 9.29 1.92 -20.50
CA SER A 276 9.33 0.83 -21.47
C SER A 276 8.85 1.37 -22.83
N PRO A 277 9.42 0.92 -23.97
CA PRO A 277 8.88 1.27 -25.27
C PRO A 277 7.40 0.85 -25.33
N SER A 278 6.54 1.76 -25.80
CA SER A 278 5.16 1.42 -26.16
C SER A 278 5.22 0.47 -27.35
N THR A 279 4.90 -0.80 -27.08
CA THR A 279 4.73 -1.85 -28.09
C THR A 279 3.33 -1.82 -28.65
#